data_AF-A0A9W8Q6B6-F1
#
_entry.id   AF-A0A9W8Q6B6-F1
#
_cell.length_a   1.000
_cell.length_b   1.000
_cell.length_c   1.000
_cell.angle_alpha   90.00
_cell.angle_beta   90.00
_cell.angle_gamma   90.00
#
_symmetry.space_group_name_H-M   'P 1'
#
loop_
_entity.id
_entity.type
_entity.pdbx_description
1 polymer ?
#
loop_
_entity_poly.entity_id
_entity_poly.type
_entity_poly.pdbx_seq_one_letter_code
_entity_poly.pdbx_strand_id
1 'polypeptide(L)'
;MMLWLFWELDFREDFCKMARRMVVELDTSEFANGGRFWGNAGTASIMDHVSQIRLQSLQAVLDVIHDMLEKLVVLEESPRWSRLVTQLGPNRCRQATCALLRSSLITAGLWPLPAAVEVQESVTEVYSKLAAVVSHDHMGCEFGLFWYKKIQDALDLQLGQIEMLRIDSSGHSPEVS
;
A
#
# COMPACT_ATOMS: atom_id res chain seq x y z
N MET A 1 20.96 3.43 -9.99
CA MET A 1 20.22 2.20 -10.37
C MET A 1 19.80 2.33 -11.83
N MET A 2 19.81 1.27 -12.63
CA MET A 2 19.66 1.32 -14.10
C MET A 2 18.22 1.07 -14.58
N LEU A 3 17.19 1.57 -13.87
CA LEU A 3 15.78 1.34 -14.25
C LEU A 3 15.50 1.77 -15.70
N TRP A 4 16.07 2.91 -16.11
CA TRP A 4 15.97 3.41 -17.46
C TRP A 4 16.63 2.52 -18.51
N LEU A 5 17.72 1.81 -18.18
CA LEU A 5 18.31 0.90 -19.15
C LEU A 5 17.37 -0.26 -19.44
N PHE A 6 16.68 -0.79 -18.43
CA PHE A 6 15.68 -1.84 -18.68
C PHE A 6 14.51 -1.32 -19.52
N TRP A 7 14.18 -0.03 -19.37
CA TRP A 7 13.19 0.65 -20.19
C TRP A 7 13.63 0.80 -21.66
N GLU A 8 14.83 1.36 -21.90
CA GLU A 8 15.39 1.59 -23.24
C GLU A 8 15.73 0.29 -23.97
N LEU A 9 16.20 -0.73 -23.24
CA LEU A 9 16.60 -2.03 -23.81
C LEU A 9 15.45 -3.01 -23.97
N ASP A 10 14.19 -2.59 -23.74
CA ASP A 10 13.00 -3.44 -23.86
C ASP A 10 13.00 -4.65 -22.89
N PHE A 11 13.70 -4.55 -21.76
CA PHE A 11 13.70 -5.60 -20.74
C PHE A 11 12.53 -5.43 -19.77
N ARG A 12 11.32 -5.72 -20.28
CA ARG A 12 10.05 -5.50 -19.57
C ARG A 12 10.00 -6.16 -18.19
N GLU A 13 10.40 -7.42 -18.08
CA GLU A 13 10.33 -8.13 -16.80
C GLU A 13 11.27 -7.52 -15.74
N ASP A 14 12.50 -7.21 -16.12
CA ASP A 14 13.49 -6.64 -15.21
C ASP A 14 13.13 -5.21 -14.83
N PHE A 15 12.58 -4.44 -15.77
CA PHE A 15 11.97 -3.14 -15.49
C PHE A 15 10.85 -3.28 -14.45
N CYS A 16 9.86 -4.15 -14.67
CA CYS A 16 8.74 -4.33 -13.74
C CYS A 16 9.21 -4.79 -12.36
N LYS A 17 10.15 -5.75 -12.29
CA LYS A 17 10.73 -6.22 -11.02
C LYS A 17 11.43 -5.08 -10.28
N MET A 18 12.22 -4.27 -10.98
CA MET A 18 12.94 -3.16 -10.39
C MET A 18 11.99 -2.04 -9.95
N ALA A 19 11.05 -1.64 -10.79
CA ALA A 19 10.04 -0.63 -10.47
C ALA A 19 9.19 -1.06 -9.26
N ARG A 20 8.78 -2.34 -9.18
CA ARG A 20 8.08 -2.89 -8.01
C ARG A 20 8.91 -2.75 -6.74
N ARG A 21 10.20 -3.12 -6.79
CA ARG A 21 11.11 -2.93 -5.65
C ARG A 21 11.24 -1.47 -5.26
N MET A 22 11.35 -0.57 -6.23
CA MET A 22 11.44 0.87 -5.95
C MET A 22 10.19 1.39 -5.25
N VAL A 23 9.00 1.00 -5.73
CA VAL A 23 7.72 1.38 -5.10
C VAL A 23 7.67 0.91 -3.65
N VAL A 24 8.07 -0.34 -3.38
CA VAL A 24 7.81 -0.97 -2.08
C VAL A 24 8.92 -0.79 -1.05
N GLU A 25 10.18 -0.81 -1.48
CA GLU A 25 11.35 -0.85 -0.60
C GLU A 25 11.90 0.54 -0.29
N LEU A 26 11.74 1.52 -1.19
CA LEU A 26 12.35 2.84 -1.00
C LEU A 26 11.47 3.78 -0.15
N ASP A 27 12.13 4.47 0.77
CA ASP A 27 11.53 5.51 1.59
C ASP A 27 11.52 6.88 0.88
N THR A 28 10.83 7.87 1.46
CA THR A 28 10.71 9.22 0.86
C THR A 28 12.08 9.90 0.68
N SER A 29 13.02 9.67 1.60
CA SER A 29 14.36 10.25 1.55
C SER A 29 15.21 9.63 0.44
N GLU A 30 15.08 8.33 0.21
CA GLU A 30 15.78 7.59 -0.85
C GLU A 30 15.28 8.00 -2.24
N PHE A 31 13.96 8.23 -2.39
CA PHE A 31 13.40 8.81 -3.61
C PHE A 31 13.92 10.22 -3.88
N ALA A 32 13.96 11.08 -2.86
CA ALA A 32 14.46 12.45 -2.98
C ALA A 32 15.97 12.51 -3.30
N ASN A 33 16.77 11.66 -2.67
CA ASN A 33 18.21 11.58 -2.88
C ASN A 33 18.58 10.91 -4.22
N GLY A 34 17.72 10.03 -4.73
CA GLY A 34 17.86 9.38 -6.01
C GLY A 34 17.86 10.37 -7.19
N GLY A 35 17.25 11.55 -7.07
CA GLY A 35 17.17 12.57 -8.12
C GLY A 35 18.50 12.90 -8.81
N ARG A 36 19.63 12.77 -8.11
CA ARG A 36 20.98 12.99 -8.68
C ARG A 36 21.49 11.83 -9.54
N PHE A 37 20.91 10.64 -9.41
CA PHE A 37 21.25 9.42 -10.14
C PHE A 37 20.42 9.21 -11.43
N TRP A 38 19.31 9.95 -11.61
CA TRP A 38 18.32 9.74 -12.69
C TRP A 38 18.53 10.71 -13.87
N GLY A 39 19.76 10.85 -14.36
CA GLY A 39 20.28 12.00 -15.11
C GLY A 39 19.70 12.38 -16.49
N ASN A 40 18.45 12.08 -16.85
CA ASN A 40 17.78 12.65 -18.02
C ASN A 40 16.25 12.89 -17.85
N ALA A 41 15.63 13.62 -18.77
CA ALA A 41 14.21 14.00 -18.70
C ALA A 41 13.24 12.79 -18.83
N GLY A 42 13.61 11.76 -19.59
CA GLY A 42 12.82 10.53 -19.72
C GLY A 42 12.80 9.72 -18.42
N THR A 43 13.94 9.67 -17.71
CA THR A 43 14.03 9.06 -16.39
C THR A 43 13.24 9.82 -15.33
N ALA A 44 13.17 11.15 -15.40
CA ALA A 44 12.38 11.94 -14.47
C ALA A 44 10.89 11.56 -14.56
N SER A 45 10.34 11.48 -15.77
CA SER A 45 8.95 11.08 -15.98
C SER A 45 8.65 9.68 -15.43
N ILE A 46 9.48 8.67 -15.72
CA ILE A 46 9.29 7.31 -15.18
C ILE A 46 9.35 7.32 -13.65
N MET A 47 10.27 8.09 -13.07
CA MET A 47 10.42 8.20 -11.62
C MET A 47 9.22 8.90 -10.96
N ASP A 48 8.63 9.90 -11.62
CA ASP A 48 7.40 10.56 -11.15
C ASP A 48 6.25 9.56 -11.11
N HIS A 49 6.11 8.70 -12.12
CA HIS A 49 5.10 7.63 -12.11
C HIS A 49 5.35 6.60 -11.01
N VAL A 50 6.59 6.17 -10.82
CA VAL A 50 6.95 5.24 -9.73
C VAL A 50 6.66 5.87 -8.36
N SER A 51 6.98 7.15 -8.18
CA SER A 51 6.67 7.90 -6.95
C SER A 51 5.17 8.03 -6.72
N GLN A 52 4.40 8.27 -7.79
CA GLN A 52 2.95 8.34 -7.74
C GLN A 52 2.33 7.00 -7.35
N ILE A 53 2.79 5.89 -7.94
CA ILE A 53 2.33 4.53 -7.57
C ILE A 53 2.66 4.23 -6.11
N ARG A 54 3.83 4.65 -5.60
CA ARG A 54 4.15 4.55 -4.18
C ARG A 54 3.14 5.30 -3.31
N LEU A 55 2.86 6.55 -3.65
CA LEU A 55 1.90 7.35 -2.89
C LEU A 55 0.50 6.72 -2.89
N GLN A 56 0.04 6.25 -4.04
CA GLN A 56 -1.23 5.55 -4.17
C GLN A 56 -1.25 4.21 -3.44
N SER A 57 -0.13 3.49 -3.37
CA SER A 57 0.01 2.25 -2.60
C SER A 57 -0.14 2.50 -1.11
N LEU A 58 0.52 3.54 -0.59
CA LEU A 58 0.37 3.98 0.81
C LEU A 58 -1.08 4.37 1.10
N GLN A 59 -1.69 5.19 0.23
CA GLN A 59 -3.06 5.64 0.38
C GLN A 59 -4.04 4.45 0.40
N ALA A 60 -3.92 3.54 -0.57
CA ALA A 60 -4.80 2.38 -0.69
C ALA A 60 -4.76 1.50 0.56
N VAL A 61 -3.57 1.26 1.12
CA VAL A 61 -3.41 0.44 2.32
C VAL A 61 -3.97 1.17 3.57
N LEU A 62 -3.73 2.47 3.72
CA LEU A 62 -4.26 3.27 4.83
C LEU A 62 -5.79 3.41 4.77
N ASP A 63 -6.36 3.55 3.58
CA ASP A 63 -7.80 3.62 3.35
C ASP A 63 -8.51 2.33 3.78
N VAL A 64 -7.89 1.16 3.60
CA VAL A 64 -8.43 -0.11 4.09
C VAL A 64 -8.51 -0.12 5.61
N ILE A 65 -7.52 0.45 6.31
CA ILE A 65 -7.54 0.56 7.77
C ILE A 65 -8.60 1.57 8.23
N HIS A 66 -8.74 2.69 7.53
CA HIS A 66 -9.80 3.66 7.79
C HIS A 66 -11.19 3.01 7.66
N ASP A 67 -11.45 2.31 6.56
CA ASP A 67 -12.71 1.57 6.31
C ASP A 67 -12.95 0.48 7.38
N MET A 68 -11.90 -0.20 7.83
CA MET A 68 -11.98 -1.16 8.92
C MET A 68 -12.45 -0.50 10.22
N LEU A 69 -11.84 0.63 10.59
CA LEU A 69 -12.20 1.37 11.81
C LEU A 69 -13.62 1.93 11.72
N GLU A 70 -13.99 2.48 10.56
CA GLU A 70 -15.33 3.02 10.32
C GLU A 70 -16.41 1.94 10.46
N LYS A 71 -16.20 0.75 9.86
CA LYS A 71 -17.14 -0.38 10.00
C LYS A 71 -17.21 -0.95 11.40
N LEU A 72 -16.12 -0.87 12.18
CA LEU A 72 -16.16 -1.24 13.60
C LEU A 72 -16.97 -0.25 14.43
N VAL A 73 -17.10 1.01 13.99
CA VAL A 73 -17.88 2.07 14.65
C VAL A 73 -19.34 2.10 14.17
N VAL A 74 -19.60 1.94 12.86
CA VAL A 74 -20.95 2.03 12.26
C VAL A 74 -21.72 0.71 12.44
N LEU A 75 -22.94 0.81 12.96
CA LEU A 75 -23.75 -0.27 13.54
C LEU A 75 -24.38 -1.27 12.56
N GLU A 76 -24.05 -1.26 11.27
CA GLU A 76 -24.78 -2.07 10.29
C GLU A 76 -24.21 -3.49 10.15
N GLU A 77 -25.13 -4.45 10.28
CA GLU A 77 -25.08 -5.89 10.00
C GLU A 77 -23.73 -6.43 9.51
N SER A 78 -22.81 -6.51 10.45
CA SER A 78 -21.46 -7.00 10.21
C SER A 78 -21.39 -8.47 10.66
N PRO A 79 -20.89 -9.41 9.84
CA PRO A 79 -20.78 -10.83 10.21
C PRO A 79 -20.11 -11.05 11.57
N ARG A 80 -20.14 -12.30 12.08
CA ARG A 80 -19.55 -12.64 13.39
C ARG A 80 -18.02 -12.54 13.34
N TRP A 81 -17.52 -11.32 13.52
CA TRP A 81 -16.17 -10.93 13.16
C TRP A 81 -15.09 -11.21 14.21
N SER A 82 -15.42 -11.69 15.39
CA SER A 82 -14.35 -11.93 16.36
C SER A 82 -14.59 -13.08 17.32
N ARG A 83 -13.48 -13.67 17.76
CA ARG A 83 -13.43 -14.66 18.84
C ARG A 83 -14.01 -14.15 20.16
N LEU A 84 -14.08 -12.83 20.36
CA LEU A 84 -14.61 -12.19 21.56
C LEU A 84 -16.15 -12.15 21.57
N VAL A 85 -16.81 -12.38 20.43
CA VAL A 85 -18.29 -12.40 20.35
C VAL A 85 -18.86 -13.49 21.26
N THR A 86 -18.19 -14.64 21.38
CA THR A 86 -18.61 -15.74 22.25
C THR A 86 -18.45 -15.44 23.74
N GLN A 87 -17.66 -14.42 24.11
CA GLN A 87 -17.32 -14.10 25.50
C GLN A 87 -18.00 -12.83 26.03
N LEU A 88 -18.16 -11.80 25.19
CA LEU A 88 -18.53 -10.44 25.64
C LEU A 88 -19.85 -9.94 25.03
N GLY A 89 -20.45 -10.69 24.10
CA GLY A 89 -21.55 -10.23 23.27
C GLY A 89 -21.11 -9.26 22.16
N PRO A 90 -21.93 -9.03 21.11
CA PRO A 90 -21.47 -8.41 19.86
C PRO A 90 -20.94 -6.97 20.03
N ASN A 91 -21.66 -6.12 20.77
CA ASN A 91 -21.30 -4.71 20.91
C ASN A 91 -20.03 -4.49 21.74
N ARG A 92 -19.87 -5.22 22.86
CA ARG A 92 -18.67 -5.12 23.71
C ARG A 92 -17.43 -5.71 23.03
N CYS A 93 -17.63 -6.79 22.27
CA CYS A 93 -16.59 -7.34 21.41
C CYS A 93 -16.08 -6.31 20.39
N ARG A 94 -16.97 -5.58 19.70
CA ARG A 94 -16.57 -4.56 18.71
C ARG A 94 -15.79 -3.42 19.33
N GLN A 95 -16.25 -2.91 20.48
CA GLN A 95 -15.55 -1.86 21.23
C GLN A 95 -14.16 -2.33 21.67
N ALA A 96 -14.04 -3.57 22.18
CA ALA A 96 -12.76 -4.16 22.55
C ALA A 96 -11.83 -4.31 21.33
N THR A 97 -12.33 -4.82 20.20
CA THR A 97 -11.56 -4.92 18.95
C THR A 97 -11.09 -3.54 18.47
N CYS A 98 -11.96 -2.54 18.47
CA CYS A 98 -11.60 -1.17 18.08
C CYS A 98 -10.54 -0.56 19.02
N ALA A 99 -10.67 -0.77 20.32
CA ALA A 99 -9.69 -0.32 21.31
C ALA A 99 -8.32 -1.01 21.13
N LEU A 100 -8.31 -2.32 20.88
CA LEU A 100 -7.09 -3.09 20.61
C LEU A 100 -6.40 -2.62 19.33
N LEU A 101 -7.14 -2.51 18.22
CA LEU A 101 -6.61 -2.01 16.95
C LEU A 101 -6.02 -0.61 17.10
N ARG A 102 -6.72 0.29 17.78
CA ARG A 102 -6.22 1.64 18.03
C ARG A 102 -4.95 1.62 18.89
N SER A 103 -4.91 0.79 19.92
CA SER A 103 -3.71 0.61 20.76
C SER A 103 -2.53 0.10 19.93
N SER A 104 -2.77 -0.89 19.05
CA SER A 104 -1.73 -1.45 18.18
C SER A 104 -1.24 -0.44 17.14
N LEU A 105 -2.13 0.38 16.58
CA LEU A 105 -1.75 1.49 15.69
C LEU A 105 -0.91 2.56 16.42
N ILE A 106 -1.25 2.88 17.68
CA ILE A 106 -0.44 3.78 18.52
C ILE A 106 0.97 3.19 18.71
N THR A 107 1.06 1.92 19.09
CA THR A 107 2.35 1.23 19.26
C THR A 107 3.18 1.18 17.98
N ALA A 108 2.52 1.07 16.82
CA ALA A 108 3.18 1.10 15.52
C ALA A 108 3.57 2.51 15.03
N GLY A 109 3.17 3.57 15.75
CA GLY A 109 3.39 4.96 15.34
C GLY A 109 2.49 5.42 14.20
N LEU A 110 1.39 4.72 13.94
CA LEU A 110 0.45 4.98 12.85
C LEU A 110 -0.86 5.60 13.34
N TRP A 111 -0.90 6.08 14.59
CA TRP A 111 -2.08 6.75 15.16
C TRP A 111 -1.77 8.20 15.59
N PRO A 112 -2.59 9.20 15.19
CA PRO A 112 -3.71 9.09 14.25
C PRO A 112 -3.23 8.60 12.88
N LEU A 113 -4.14 8.00 12.09
CA LEU A 113 -3.78 7.52 10.76
C LEU A 113 -3.22 8.69 9.93
N PRO A 114 -1.97 8.61 9.46
CA PRO A 114 -1.36 9.68 8.68
C PRO A 114 -1.99 9.75 7.29
N ALA A 115 -1.93 10.92 6.64
CA ALA A 115 -2.17 10.98 5.21
C ALA A 115 -1.00 10.32 4.47
N ALA A 116 -1.24 9.71 3.30
CA ALA A 116 -0.19 9.02 2.55
C ALA A 116 1.01 9.92 2.20
N VAL A 117 0.77 11.22 2.00
CA VAL A 117 1.80 12.23 1.73
C VAL A 117 2.71 12.54 2.92
N GLU A 118 2.25 12.25 4.14
CA GLU A 118 3.00 12.51 5.38
C GLU A 118 3.93 11.34 5.74
N VAL A 119 3.68 10.16 5.17
CA VAL A 119 4.44 8.93 5.42
C VAL A 119 5.84 9.03 4.81
N GLN A 120 6.84 8.95 5.67
CA GLN A 120 8.25 8.91 5.25
C GLN A 120 8.74 7.49 4.93
N GLU A 121 8.16 6.51 5.61
CA GLU A 121 8.55 5.09 5.57
C GLU A 121 8.27 4.44 4.21
N SER A 122 8.89 3.29 3.95
CA SER A 122 8.61 2.51 2.73
C SER A 122 7.23 1.85 2.80
N VAL A 123 6.67 1.49 1.63
CA VAL A 123 5.37 0.77 1.60
C VAL A 123 5.50 -0.56 2.34
N THR A 124 6.62 -1.26 2.18
CA THR A 124 6.88 -2.53 2.88
C THR A 124 6.88 -2.35 4.40
N GLU A 125 7.47 -1.26 4.91
CA GLU A 125 7.48 -0.99 6.35
C GLU A 125 6.07 -0.72 6.89
N VAL A 126 5.32 0.17 6.24
CA VAL A 126 3.93 0.47 6.63
C VAL A 126 3.04 -0.76 6.51
N TYR A 127 3.16 -1.52 5.41
CA TYR A 127 2.45 -2.77 5.22
C TYR A 127 2.77 -3.76 6.34
N SER A 128 4.05 -3.91 6.72
CA SER A 128 4.47 -4.84 7.77
C SER A 128 3.89 -4.44 9.13
N LYS A 129 3.88 -3.16 9.46
CA LYS A 129 3.24 -2.63 10.67
C LYS A 129 1.75 -2.92 10.68
N LEU A 130 1.05 -2.69 9.57
CA LEU A 130 -0.39 -2.90 9.47
C LEU A 130 -0.77 -4.38 9.45
N ALA A 131 0.02 -5.21 8.77
CA ALA A 131 -0.11 -6.66 8.83
C ALA A 131 0.04 -7.14 10.28
N ALA A 132 1.04 -6.64 11.02
CA ALA A 132 1.19 -6.96 12.43
C ALA A 132 -0.01 -6.50 13.28
N VAL A 133 -0.52 -5.28 13.06
CA VAL A 133 -1.72 -4.75 13.74
C VAL A 133 -2.94 -5.65 13.52
N VAL A 134 -3.18 -6.09 12.28
CA VAL A 134 -4.31 -6.98 11.95
C VAL A 134 -4.05 -8.40 12.46
N SER A 135 -2.81 -8.87 12.41
CA SER A 135 -2.47 -10.25 12.73
C SER A 135 -2.38 -10.53 14.25
N HIS A 136 -1.81 -9.62 15.03
CA HIS A 136 -1.42 -9.89 16.42
C HIS A 136 -2.60 -10.27 17.34
N ASP A 137 -3.81 -9.78 17.05
CA ASP A 137 -5.01 -10.05 17.87
C ASP A 137 -6.16 -10.76 17.12
N HIS A 138 -6.06 -10.87 15.78
CA HIS A 138 -7.13 -11.41 14.93
C HIS A 138 -6.69 -12.55 14.00
N MET A 139 -5.42 -13.00 14.08
CA MET A 139 -5.01 -14.25 13.44
C MET A 139 -5.84 -15.42 14.00
N GLY A 140 -6.67 -16.00 13.14
CA GLY A 140 -7.57 -17.10 13.46
C GLY A 140 -9.06 -16.76 13.51
N CYS A 141 -9.47 -15.50 13.28
CA CYS A 141 -10.87 -15.18 13.01
C CYS A 141 -11.08 -14.65 11.59
N GLU A 142 -12.31 -14.83 11.08
CA GLU A 142 -12.70 -14.41 9.71
C GLU A 142 -12.42 -12.92 9.45
N PHE A 143 -12.48 -12.07 10.48
CA PHE A 143 -12.19 -10.65 10.37
C PHE A 143 -10.73 -10.35 10.08
N GLY A 144 -9.80 -10.96 10.80
CA GLY A 144 -8.36 -10.75 10.56
C GLY A 144 -7.99 -11.19 9.15
N LEU A 145 -8.51 -12.34 8.71
CA LEU A 145 -8.31 -12.86 7.35
C LEU A 145 -8.91 -11.95 6.28
N PHE A 146 -10.14 -11.47 6.49
CA PHE A 146 -10.83 -10.59 5.55
C PHE A 146 -10.06 -9.28 5.34
N TRP A 147 -9.67 -8.61 6.42
CA TRP A 147 -8.98 -7.33 6.33
C TRP A 147 -7.54 -7.46 5.87
N TYR A 148 -6.83 -8.50 6.30
CA TYR A 148 -5.50 -8.81 5.78
C TYR A 148 -5.55 -9.00 4.25
N LYS A 149 -6.50 -9.81 3.77
CA LYS A 149 -6.70 -10.01 2.33
C LYS A 149 -7.03 -8.70 1.62
N LYS A 150 -7.90 -7.87 2.19
CA LYS A 150 -8.26 -6.58 1.59
C LYS A 150 -7.07 -5.62 1.50
N ILE A 151 -6.18 -5.60 2.49
CA ILE A 151 -4.93 -4.83 2.44
C ILE A 151 -4.03 -5.34 1.32
N GLN A 152 -3.88 -6.67 1.21
CA GLN A 152 -3.07 -7.29 0.16
C GLN A 152 -3.63 -7.00 -1.23
N ASP A 153 -4.94 -7.21 -1.45
CA ASP A 153 -5.62 -6.95 -2.72
C ASP A 153 -5.49 -5.46 -3.13
N ALA A 154 -5.58 -4.53 -2.16
CA ALA A 154 -5.41 -3.10 -2.40
C ALA A 154 -3.99 -2.76 -2.86
N LEU A 155 -2.97 -3.36 -2.23
CA LEU A 155 -1.57 -3.18 -2.63
C LEU A 155 -1.30 -3.78 -4.02
N ASP A 156 -1.74 -5.03 -4.26
CA ASP A 156 -1.54 -5.73 -5.53
C ASP A 156 -2.16 -4.94 -6.70
N LEU A 157 -3.33 -4.31 -6.49
CA LEU A 157 -3.96 -3.45 -7.48
C LEU A 157 -3.09 -2.25 -7.86
N GLN A 158 -2.42 -1.60 -6.90
CA GLN A 158 -1.53 -0.47 -7.19
C GLN A 158 -0.25 -0.94 -7.88
N LEU A 159 0.32 -2.06 -7.44
CA LEU A 159 1.52 -2.64 -8.06
C LEU A 159 1.26 -3.13 -9.50
N GLY A 160 0.01 -3.50 -9.83
CA GLY A 160 -0.40 -3.83 -11.19
C GLY A 160 -0.25 -2.65 -12.18
N GLN A 161 -0.30 -1.40 -11.70
CA GLN A 161 -0.13 -0.22 -12.57
C GLN A 161 1.27 -0.13 -13.17
N ILE A 162 2.27 -0.73 -12.53
CA ILE A 162 3.66 -0.77 -13.04
C ILE A 162 3.73 -1.48 -14.40
N GLU A 163 2.89 -2.47 -14.62
CA GLU A 163 2.83 -3.20 -15.90
C GLU A 163 2.21 -2.39 -17.03
N MET A 164 1.41 -1.37 -16.68
CA MET A 164 0.70 -0.47 -17.59
C MET A 164 1.52 0.75 -18.00
N LEU A 165 2.57 1.10 -17.25
CA LEU A 165 3.41 2.29 -17.50
C LEU A 165 3.98 2.36 -18.94
N ARG A 166 4.04 1.22 -19.64
CA ARG A 166 4.57 1.11 -20.99
C ARG A 166 3.54 1.20 -22.11
N ILE A 167 2.27 0.96 -21.82
CA ILE A 167 1.20 0.96 -22.84
C ILE A 167 0.94 2.39 -23.33
N ASP A 168 1.14 3.39 -22.48
CA ASP A 168 0.87 4.79 -22.82
C ASP A 168 2.05 5.47 -23.54
N SER A 169 3.27 4.94 -23.42
CA SER A 169 4.48 5.51 -24.07
C SER A 169 4.69 5.07 -25.51
N SER A 170 4.02 4.02 -25.99
CA SER A 170 4.11 3.54 -27.38
C SER A 170 3.08 4.20 -28.32
N GLY A 171 2.27 5.13 -27.82
CA GLY A 171 1.26 5.84 -28.59
C GLY A 171 1.69 7.22 -29.11
N HIS A 172 2.62 7.29 -30.06
CA HIS A 172 2.86 8.40 -31.04
C HIS A 172 3.98 7.94 -32.01
N SER A 173 3.90 7.96 -33.34
CA SER A 173 3.00 8.59 -34.33
C SER A 173 2.91 7.70 -35.59
N PRO A 174 1.82 7.75 -36.38
CA PRO A 174 1.83 7.20 -37.73
C PRO A 174 2.80 8.02 -38.58
N GLU A 175 3.83 7.36 -39.12
CA GLU A 175 4.65 7.93 -40.20
C GLU A 175 3.72 8.27 -41.37
N VAL A 176 3.51 9.57 -41.59
CA VAL A 176 3.00 10.09 -42.85
C VAL A 176 4.18 10.08 -43.81
N SER A 177 4.21 9.08 -44.69
CA SER A 177 4.94 9.12 -45.97
C SER A 177 3.94 9.32 -47.10
#